data_AF-A0A813D707-F1
#
_entry.id   AF-A0A813D707-F1
#
_cell.length_a   1.000
_cell.length_b   1.000
_cell.length_c   1.000
_cell.angle_alpha   90.00
_cell.angle_beta   90.00
_cell.angle_gamma   90.00
#
_symmetry.space_group_name_H-M   'P 1'
#
loop_
_entity.id
_entity.type
_entity.pdbx_description
1 polymer ?
#
loop_
_entity_poly.entity_id
_entity_poly.type
_entity_poly.pdbx_seq_one_letter_code
_entity_poly.pdbx_strand_id
1 'polypeptide(L)'
;MWAQQLLGADAWRNTAMCRSELGWALSGAGSAIYDMAMKRASFWVQADTTLAGKSFVAAHLSDGNTWAKRSRSLLEQWEVQDWPAWLATRSSSTKYCTYVKGDLAATCMRDWTPAAQKHVRPIPYLSLTAGPTTMLNDALRLRLAWAVLVGHRELIRLWRGLLRLSHVARKRSQASIQFCIFCQCRFRNVYKHVVRDCPVQADSRVLIQNAGVDCSTCVFLATAPSSSAFRIVVGFAVAVGSGERSFWTAGSG
;
A
#
# COMPACT_ATOMS: atom_id res chain seq x y z
N MET A 1 -11.57 0.72 -2.52
CA MET A 1 -12.43 1.30 -1.47
C MET A 1 -11.81 1.21 -0.06
N TRP A 2 -11.66 0.04 0.56
CA TRP A 2 -11.15 -0.07 1.94
C TRP A 2 -9.75 0.53 2.16
N ALA A 3 -8.79 0.21 1.30
CA ALA A 3 -7.45 0.77 1.42
C ALA A 3 -7.41 2.30 1.30
N GLN A 4 -8.35 2.91 0.53
CA GLN A 4 -8.46 4.37 0.44
C GLN A 4 -9.01 4.95 1.74
N GLN A 5 -10.05 4.34 2.31
CA GLN A 5 -10.65 4.77 3.57
C GLN A 5 -9.63 4.74 4.71
N LEU A 6 -8.84 3.67 4.82
CA LEU A 6 -7.79 3.55 5.84
C LEU A 6 -6.73 4.65 5.74
N LEU A 7 -6.42 5.10 4.53
CA LEU A 7 -5.46 6.19 4.29
C LEU A 7 -6.11 7.59 4.30
N GLY A 8 -7.43 7.68 4.43
CA GLY A 8 -8.17 8.94 4.28
C GLY A 8 -8.02 9.55 2.88
N ALA A 9 -7.89 8.70 1.85
CA ALA A 9 -7.69 9.13 0.47
C ALA A 9 -9.02 9.46 -0.21
N ASP A 10 -9.03 10.50 -1.05
CA ASP A 10 -10.18 10.85 -1.88
C ASP A 10 -10.53 9.70 -2.86
N ALA A 11 -11.80 9.59 -3.26
CA ALA A 11 -12.33 8.47 -4.05
C ALA A 11 -11.63 8.25 -5.40
N TRP A 12 -11.08 9.31 -5.99
CA TRP A 12 -10.35 9.28 -7.28
C TRP A 12 -8.91 8.76 -7.16
N ARG A 13 -8.40 8.50 -5.94
CA ARG A 13 -7.07 7.92 -5.74
C ARG A 13 -7.05 6.45 -6.09
N ASN A 14 -6.00 5.98 -6.74
CA ASN A 14 -5.90 4.59 -7.18
C ASN A 14 -5.91 3.62 -5.97
N THR A 15 -6.90 2.72 -5.93
CA THR A 15 -7.05 1.74 -4.84
C THR A 15 -5.87 0.77 -4.78
N ALA A 16 -5.33 0.35 -5.92
CA ALA A 16 -4.18 -0.55 -6.01
C ALA A 16 -2.92 0.10 -5.42
N MET A 17 -2.81 1.43 -5.56
CA MET A 17 -1.78 2.21 -4.90
C MET A 17 -1.97 2.22 -3.39
N CYS A 18 -3.16 2.62 -2.92
CA CYS A 18 -3.45 2.67 -1.48
C CYS A 18 -3.16 1.33 -0.80
N ARG A 19 -3.59 0.22 -1.42
CA ARG A 19 -3.28 -1.15 -0.98
C ARG A 19 -1.77 -1.38 -0.82
N SER A 20 -1.00 -1.05 -1.84
CA SER A 20 0.44 -1.31 -1.87
C SER A 20 1.20 -0.55 -0.80
N GLU A 21 0.64 0.57 -0.33
CA GLU A 21 1.18 1.37 0.77
C GLU A 21 0.93 0.78 2.16
N LEU A 22 -0.10 -0.06 2.25
CA LEU A 22 -0.36 -0.84 3.45
C LEU A 22 0.50 -2.11 3.50
N GLY A 23 1.46 -2.27 2.57
CA GLY A 23 2.31 -3.44 2.45
C GLY A 23 1.57 -4.72 2.05
N TRP A 24 0.38 -4.58 1.46
CA TRP A 24 -0.43 -5.71 1.04
C TRP A 24 0.06 -6.26 -0.30
N ALA A 25 0.79 -7.36 -0.24
CA ALA A 25 1.23 -8.10 -1.42
C ALA A 25 0.03 -8.63 -2.23
N LEU A 26 -1.03 -9.08 -1.56
CA LEU A 26 -2.24 -9.62 -2.19
C LEU A 26 -3.32 -8.55 -2.37
N SER A 27 -4.10 -8.66 -3.44
CA SER A 27 -5.37 -7.94 -3.59
C SER A 27 -6.42 -8.52 -2.64
N GLY A 28 -7.55 -7.83 -2.44
CA GLY A 28 -8.66 -8.40 -1.65
C GLY A 28 -9.15 -9.74 -2.23
N ALA A 29 -9.24 -9.83 -3.57
CA ALA A 29 -9.58 -11.08 -4.25
C ALA A 29 -8.48 -12.14 -4.07
N GLY A 30 -7.20 -11.76 -4.22
CA GLY A 30 -6.07 -12.66 -4.01
C GLY A 30 -6.03 -13.21 -2.58
N SER A 31 -6.32 -12.40 -1.56
CA SER A 31 -6.44 -12.87 -0.18
C SER A 31 -7.57 -13.88 0.00
N ALA A 32 -8.74 -13.64 -0.63
CA ALA A 32 -9.85 -14.59 -0.58
C ALA A 32 -9.51 -15.93 -1.25
N ILE A 33 -8.80 -15.90 -2.38
CA ILE A 33 -8.31 -17.11 -3.06
C ILE A 33 -7.28 -17.85 -2.21
N TYR A 34 -6.37 -17.12 -1.56
CA TYR A 34 -5.42 -17.71 -0.62
C TYR A 34 -6.12 -18.42 0.54
N ASP A 35 -7.05 -17.75 1.22
CA ASP A 35 -7.80 -18.33 2.35
C ASP A 35 -8.61 -19.55 1.91
N MET A 36 -9.24 -19.48 0.74
CA MET A 36 -9.95 -20.60 0.12
C MET A 36 -9.01 -21.78 -0.15
N ALA A 37 -7.83 -21.55 -0.75
CA ALA A 37 -6.84 -22.59 -1.01
C ALA A 37 -6.39 -23.27 0.29
N MET A 38 -6.12 -22.49 1.34
CA MET A 38 -5.72 -23.02 2.64
C MET A 38 -6.84 -23.85 3.27
N LYS A 39 -8.09 -23.39 3.18
CA LYS A 39 -9.24 -24.13 3.70
C LYS A 39 -9.46 -25.44 2.95
N ARG A 40 -9.34 -25.44 1.62
CA ARG A 40 -9.42 -26.65 0.78
C ARG A 40 -8.32 -27.64 1.14
N ALA A 41 -7.06 -27.19 1.26
CA ALA A 41 -5.96 -28.05 1.67
C ALA A 41 -6.24 -28.69 3.05
N SER A 42 -6.75 -27.91 4.00
CA SER A 42 -7.16 -28.43 5.31
C SER A 42 -8.26 -29.49 5.20
N PHE A 43 -9.28 -29.29 4.35
CA PHE A 43 -10.35 -30.27 4.17
C PHE A 43 -9.85 -31.56 3.52
N TRP A 44 -8.92 -31.47 2.56
CA TRP A 44 -8.27 -32.64 1.99
C TRP A 44 -7.45 -33.42 3.02
N VAL A 45 -6.67 -32.74 3.87
CA VAL A 45 -5.89 -33.39 4.94
C VAL A 45 -6.82 -34.05 5.98
N GLN A 46 -7.98 -33.46 6.23
CA GLN A 46 -8.95 -33.94 7.22
C GLN A 46 -10.03 -34.85 6.62
N ALA A 47 -9.85 -35.30 5.37
CA ALA A 47 -10.84 -36.05 4.62
C ALA A 47 -11.39 -37.26 5.38
N ASP A 48 -10.54 -37.98 6.09
CA ASP A 48 -10.93 -39.22 6.79
C ASP A 48 -11.29 -39.00 8.27
N THR A 49 -10.91 -37.85 8.83
CA THR A 49 -10.95 -37.61 10.28
C THR A 49 -12.09 -36.70 10.73
N THR A 50 -12.64 -35.87 9.85
CA THR A 50 -13.71 -34.93 10.22
C THR A 50 -14.91 -35.00 9.28
N LEU A 51 -16.10 -34.67 9.79
CA LEU A 51 -17.30 -34.56 8.98
C LEU A 51 -17.12 -33.53 7.85
N ALA A 52 -16.46 -32.40 8.14
CA ALA A 52 -16.20 -31.35 7.15
C ALA A 52 -15.32 -31.86 6.00
N GLY A 53 -14.25 -32.60 6.31
CA GLY A 53 -13.39 -33.24 5.30
C GLY A 53 -14.16 -34.26 4.46
N LYS A 54 -14.92 -35.16 5.10
CA LYS A 54 -15.75 -36.18 4.42
C LYS A 54 -16.77 -35.54 3.50
N SER A 55 -17.51 -34.54 3.98
CA SER A 55 -18.50 -33.80 3.19
C SER A 55 -17.87 -33.03 2.04
N PHE A 56 -16.67 -32.48 2.23
CA PHE A 56 -15.93 -31.82 1.16
C PHE A 56 -15.53 -32.80 0.05
N VAL A 57 -14.98 -33.97 0.41
CA VAL A 57 -14.62 -35.02 -0.56
C VAL A 57 -15.86 -35.53 -1.30
N ALA A 58 -16.95 -35.82 -0.58
CA ALA A 58 -18.21 -36.24 -1.20
C ALA A 58 -18.73 -35.17 -2.18
N ALA A 59 -18.72 -33.89 -1.79
CA ALA A 59 -19.11 -32.79 -2.66
C ALA A 59 -18.15 -32.63 -3.86
N HIS A 60 -16.86 -32.92 -3.69
CA HIS A 60 -15.86 -32.86 -4.77
C HIS A 60 -16.10 -33.95 -5.82
N LEU A 61 -16.46 -35.16 -5.38
CA LEU A 61 -16.70 -36.32 -6.23
C LEU A 61 -18.09 -36.36 -6.87
N SER A 62 -19.08 -35.70 -6.28
CA SER A 62 -20.45 -35.66 -6.84
C SER A 62 -20.47 -35.01 -8.23
N ASP A 63 -21.36 -35.45 -9.13
CA ASP A 63 -21.41 -34.95 -10.51
C ASP A 63 -21.91 -33.49 -10.64
N GLY A 64 -22.60 -32.97 -9.63
CA GLY A 64 -23.18 -31.63 -9.64
C GLY A 64 -22.20 -30.45 -9.49
N ASN A 65 -22.70 -29.23 -9.69
CA ASN A 65 -21.96 -27.98 -9.47
C ASN A 65 -21.93 -27.60 -7.98
N THR A 66 -21.10 -28.30 -7.22
CA THR A 66 -20.98 -28.09 -5.76
C THR A 66 -20.05 -26.94 -5.42
N TRP A 67 -20.12 -26.48 -4.16
CA TRP A 67 -19.18 -25.50 -3.62
C TRP A 67 -17.72 -25.98 -3.69
N ALA A 68 -17.49 -27.30 -3.56
CA ALA A 68 -16.16 -27.91 -3.69
C ALA A 68 -15.63 -27.85 -5.12
N LYS A 69 -16.48 -28.00 -6.15
CA LYS A 69 -16.08 -27.81 -7.54
C LYS A 69 -15.91 -26.33 -7.90
N ARG A 70 -16.83 -25.46 -7.48
CA ARG A 70 -16.73 -24.00 -7.72
C ARG A 70 -15.43 -23.42 -7.18
N SER A 71 -15.09 -23.78 -5.94
CA SER A 71 -13.85 -23.31 -5.32
C SER A 71 -12.59 -23.88 -6.00
N ARG A 72 -12.65 -25.09 -6.58
CA ARG A 72 -11.57 -25.62 -7.43
C ARG A 72 -11.43 -24.81 -8.72
N SER A 73 -12.53 -24.57 -9.44
CA SER A 73 -12.51 -23.79 -10.68
C SER A 73 -12.01 -22.35 -10.44
N LEU A 74 -12.30 -21.77 -9.28
CA LEU A 74 -11.71 -20.48 -8.88
C LEU A 74 -10.20 -20.56 -8.67
N LEU A 75 -9.66 -21.64 -8.09
CA LEU A 75 -8.20 -21.82 -8.03
C LEU A 75 -7.60 -21.93 -9.43
N GLU A 76 -8.22 -22.70 -10.32
CA GLU A 76 -7.79 -22.89 -11.71
C GLU A 76 -7.79 -21.56 -12.49
N GLN A 77 -8.82 -20.73 -12.33
CA GLN A 77 -8.89 -19.38 -12.92
C GLN A 77 -7.77 -18.44 -12.44
N TRP A 78 -7.30 -18.64 -11.21
CA TRP A 78 -6.18 -17.89 -10.63
C TRP A 78 -4.83 -18.59 -10.84
N GLU A 79 -4.79 -19.65 -11.67
CA GLU A 79 -3.60 -20.44 -11.99
C GLU A 79 -2.95 -21.10 -10.76
N VAL A 80 -3.73 -21.32 -9.69
CA VAL A 80 -3.27 -21.97 -8.46
C VAL A 80 -3.60 -23.46 -8.51
N GLN A 81 -2.59 -24.31 -8.32
CA GLN A 81 -2.81 -25.75 -8.21
C GLN A 81 -3.57 -26.09 -6.92
N ASP A 82 -4.59 -26.94 -7.04
CA ASP A 82 -5.29 -27.49 -5.87
C ASP A 82 -4.38 -28.46 -5.10
N TRP A 83 -4.67 -28.62 -3.81
CA TRP A 83 -3.81 -29.37 -2.88
C TRP A 83 -3.43 -30.79 -3.34
N PRO A 84 -4.33 -31.66 -3.83
CA PRO A 84 -3.96 -33.02 -4.22
C PRO A 84 -2.97 -33.06 -5.39
N ALA A 85 -3.17 -32.19 -6.39
CA ALA A 85 -2.29 -32.10 -7.55
C ALA A 85 -0.90 -31.56 -7.14
N TRP A 86 -0.87 -30.60 -6.23
CA TRP A 86 0.38 -30.07 -5.69
C TRP A 86 1.14 -31.10 -4.84
N LEU A 87 0.43 -31.83 -3.97
CA LEU A 87 1.01 -32.85 -3.10
C LEU A 87 1.60 -34.01 -3.90
N ALA A 88 1.00 -34.36 -5.04
CA ALA A 88 1.52 -35.41 -5.92
C ALA A 88 2.95 -35.11 -6.44
N THR A 89 3.37 -33.84 -6.43
CA THR A 89 4.69 -33.41 -6.92
C THR A 89 5.61 -32.85 -5.84
N ARG A 90 5.11 -32.62 -4.60
CA ARG A 90 5.84 -31.91 -3.53
C ARG A 90 5.42 -32.37 -2.12
N SER A 91 6.16 -31.95 -1.09
CA SER A 91 6.25 -32.72 0.17
C SER A 91 5.55 -32.19 1.43
N SER A 92 5.00 -30.96 1.52
CA SER A 92 4.41 -30.49 2.80
C SER A 92 3.39 -29.34 2.71
N SER A 93 2.46 -29.26 3.67
CA SER A 93 1.45 -28.20 3.78
C SER A 93 2.02 -26.80 3.95
N THR A 94 3.09 -26.65 4.75
CA THR A 94 3.78 -25.37 4.92
C THR A 94 4.35 -24.86 3.60
N LYS A 95 4.93 -25.75 2.77
CA LYS A 95 5.42 -25.40 1.44
C LYS A 95 4.29 -25.04 0.47
N TYR A 96 3.09 -25.61 0.63
CA TYR A 96 1.93 -25.22 -0.18
C TYR A 96 1.45 -23.81 0.15
N CYS A 97 1.39 -23.46 1.44
CA CYS A 97 1.11 -22.09 1.88
C CYS A 97 2.06 -21.07 1.22
N THR A 98 3.37 -21.34 1.26
CA THR A 98 4.38 -20.48 0.61
C THR A 98 4.20 -20.41 -0.90
N TYR A 99 3.93 -21.56 -1.54
CA TYR A 99 3.67 -21.65 -2.98
C TYR A 99 2.46 -20.79 -3.39
N VAL A 100 1.29 -21.03 -2.79
CA VAL A 100 0.05 -20.32 -3.16
C VAL A 100 0.20 -18.83 -2.92
N LYS A 101 0.79 -18.43 -1.79
CA LYS A 101 1.04 -17.02 -1.49
C LYS A 101 1.98 -16.36 -2.51
N GLY A 102 3.02 -17.09 -2.95
CA GLY A 102 3.97 -16.62 -3.96
C GLY A 102 3.32 -16.38 -5.32
N ASP A 103 2.60 -17.38 -5.84
CA ASP A 103 1.93 -17.30 -7.14
C ASP A 103 0.87 -16.20 -7.15
N LEU A 104 0.03 -16.14 -6.12
CA LEU A 104 -0.99 -15.10 -6.00
C LEU A 104 -0.39 -13.70 -5.88
N ALA A 105 0.74 -13.55 -5.18
CA ALA A 105 1.45 -12.28 -5.11
C ALA A 105 2.02 -11.88 -6.48
N ALA A 106 2.59 -12.82 -7.25
CA ALA A 106 3.08 -12.56 -8.60
C ALA A 106 1.96 -12.09 -9.54
N THR A 107 0.82 -12.78 -9.53
CA THR A 107 -0.37 -12.39 -10.28
C THR A 107 -0.87 -11.00 -9.87
N CYS A 108 -0.99 -10.75 -8.56
CA CYS A 108 -1.41 -9.45 -8.05
C CYS A 108 -0.43 -8.31 -8.38
N MET A 109 0.86 -8.61 -8.52
CA MET A 109 1.91 -7.66 -8.90
C MET A 109 1.90 -7.33 -10.39
N ARG A 110 1.62 -8.34 -11.24
CA ARG A 110 1.43 -8.17 -12.68
C ARG A 110 0.30 -7.20 -12.99
N ASP A 111 -0.80 -7.27 -12.24
CA ASP A 111 -1.93 -6.34 -12.40
C ASP A 111 -1.67 -4.97 -11.77
N TRP A 112 -0.93 -4.94 -10.65
CA TRP A 112 -0.63 -3.71 -9.93
C TRP A 112 0.30 -2.80 -10.72
N THR A 113 1.32 -3.34 -11.38
CA THR A 113 2.38 -2.54 -12.04
C THR A 113 1.81 -1.57 -13.09
N PRO A 114 0.95 -2.00 -14.05
CA PRO A 114 0.29 -1.10 -14.99
C PRO A 114 -0.62 -0.07 -14.30
N ALA A 115 -1.29 -0.45 -13.21
CA ALA A 115 -2.11 0.46 -12.43
C ALA A 115 -1.26 1.55 -11.74
N ALA A 116 -0.07 1.19 -11.27
CA ALA A 116 0.88 2.11 -10.66
C ALA A 116 1.50 3.08 -11.67
N GLN A 117 1.80 2.62 -12.89
CA GLN A 117 2.27 3.48 -13.98
C GLN A 117 1.25 4.56 -14.35
N LYS A 118 -0.05 4.22 -14.30
CA LYS A 118 -1.14 5.18 -14.52
C LYS A 118 -1.31 6.19 -13.37
N HIS A 119 -0.58 6.07 -12.27
CA HIS A 119 -0.64 7.03 -11.18
C HIS A 119 0.27 8.24 -11.45
N VAL A 120 -0.30 9.34 -11.96
CA VAL A 120 0.47 10.48 -12.49
C VAL A 120 0.51 11.70 -11.55
N ARG A 121 0.18 11.61 -10.25
CA ARG A 121 0.09 12.83 -9.42
C ARG A 121 0.57 12.74 -7.98
N PRO A 122 1.45 13.65 -7.54
CA PRO A 122 2.23 14.67 -8.29
C PRO A 122 3.58 14.16 -8.82
N ILE A 123 3.98 12.94 -8.43
CA ILE A 123 5.21 12.28 -8.84
C ILE A 123 4.84 10.84 -9.21
N PRO A 124 5.37 10.27 -10.30
CA PRO A 124 5.09 8.88 -10.63
C PRO A 124 5.51 7.99 -9.48
N TYR A 125 4.60 7.11 -9.04
CA TYR A 125 4.88 6.27 -7.88
C TYR A 125 6.13 5.40 -8.08
N LEU A 126 6.28 4.86 -9.30
CA LEU A 126 7.42 4.01 -9.64
C LEU A 126 8.76 4.77 -9.64
N SER A 127 8.74 6.11 -9.68
CA SER A 127 9.95 6.92 -9.47
C SER A 127 10.36 6.96 -7.99
N LEU A 128 9.44 6.65 -7.07
CA LEU A 128 9.68 6.67 -5.63
C LEU A 128 9.92 5.26 -5.07
N THR A 129 9.42 4.22 -5.70
CA THR A 129 9.64 2.82 -5.28
C THR A 129 9.54 1.85 -6.45
N ALA A 130 10.32 0.77 -6.40
CA ALA A 130 10.28 -0.30 -7.38
C ALA A 130 9.07 -1.24 -7.22
N GLY A 131 8.36 -1.20 -6.10
CA GLY A 131 7.25 -2.10 -5.80
C GLY A 131 6.32 -1.62 -4.67
N PRO A 132 5.41 -2.48 -4.20
CA PRO A 132 4.67 -2.21 -2.97
C PRO A 132 5.61 -1.92 -1.82
N THR A 133 5.17 -1.03 -0.93
CA THR A 133 6.03 -0.62 0.18
C THR A 133 6.18 -1.77 1.19
N THR A 134 7.37 -1.93 1.74
CA THR A 134 7.56 -2.76 2.93
C THR A 134 7.51 -1.94 4.21
N MET A 135 7.38 -0.61 4.11
CA MET A 135 7.57 0.31 5.22
C MET A 135 6.64 0.03 6.40
N LEU A 136 5.38 -0.37 6.17
CA LEU A 136 4.49 -0.75 7.28
C LEU A 136 4.99 -2.00 8.01
N ASN A 137 5.36 -3.04 7.27
CA ASN A 137 5.86 -4.29 7.85
C ASN A 137 7.19 -4.07 8.57
N ASP A 138 8.07 -3.25 7.99
CA ASP A 138 9.34 -2.88 8.61
C ASP A 138 9.13 -2.07 9.89
N ALA A 139 8.19 -1.12 9.89
CA ALA A 139 7.85 -0.34 11.08
C ALA A 139 7.31 -1.21 12.22
N LEU A 140 6.45 -2.20 11.89
CA LEU A 140 5.92 -3.18 12.85
C LEU A 140 7.04 -4.07 13.41
N ARG A 141 7.95 -4.54 12.56
CA ARG A 141 9.09 -5.39 12.96
C ARG A 141 10.07 -4.64 13.86
N LEU A 142 10.34 -3.37 13.56
CA LEU A 142 11.31 -2.54 14.27
C LEU A 142 10.77 -1.95 15.58
N ARG A 143 9.50 -2.20 15.93
CA ARG A 143 8.85 -1.72 17.17
C ARG A 143 9.10 -0.23 17.42
N LEU A 144 8.90 0.58 16.39
CA LEU A 144 9.14 2.01 16.47
C LEU A 144 8.26 2.67 17.54
N ALA A 145 8.79 3.72 18.17
CA ALA A 145 8.03 4.51 19.14
C ALA A 145 6.75 5.10 18.52
N TRP A 146 5.69 5.24 19.32
CA TRP A 146 4.39 5.71 18.84
C TRP A 146 4.46 7.05 18.09
N ALA A 147 5.25 8.01 18.57
CA ALA A 147 5.45 9.29 17.90
C ALA A 147 6.01 9.13 16.47
N VAL A 148 6.93 8.17 16.27
CA VAL A 148 7.50 7.86 14.95
C VAL A 148 6.45 7.18 14.06
N LEU A 149 5.59 6.33 14.61
CA LEU A 149 4.48 5.72 13.86
C LEU A 149 3.44 6.76 13.42
N VAL A 150 3.10 7.71 14.29
CA VAL A 150 2.22 8.84 13.94
C VAL A 150 2.84 9.66 12.80
N GLY A 151 4.13 9.95 12.88
CA GLY A 151 4.79 10.68 11.80
C GLY A 151 4.97 9.86 10.53
N HIS A 152 5.14 8.54 10.61
CA HIS A 152 5.15 7.64 9.46
C HIS A 152 3.82 7.69 8.71
N ARG A 153 2.69 7.79 9.41
CA ARG A 153 1.39 8.06 8.78
C ARG A 153 1.40 9.37 7.98
N GLU A 154 1.96 10.44 8.52
CA GLU A 154 2.07 11.71 7.78
C GLU A 154 3.01 11.60 6.58
N LEU A 155 4.10 10.84 6.69
CA LEU A 155 4.99 10.55 5.57
C LEU A 155 4.26 9.81 4.46
N ILE A 156 3.46 8.79 4.77
CA ILE A 156 2.62 8.08 3.80
C ILE A 156 1.62 9.04 3.15
N ARG A 157 0.97 9.92 3.92
CA ARG A 157 0.02 10.91 3.37
C ARG A 157 0.70 11.90 2.44
N LEU A 158 1.87 12.41 2.84
CA LEU A 158 2.68 13.32 2.03
C LEU A 158 3.11 12.60 0.74
N TRP A 159 3.79 11.46 0.85
CA TRP A 159 4.22 10.62 -0.27
C TRP A 159 3.10 10.33 -1.27
N ARG A 160 1.89 10.04 -0.79
CA ARG A 160 0.70 9.77 -1.63
C ARG A 160 0.05 11.02 -2.23
N GLY A 161 0.56 12.22 -1.93
CA GLY A 161 -0.05 13.49 -2.30
C GLY A 161 -1.46 13.66 -1.71
N LEU A 162 -1.73 13.05 -0.55
CA LEU A 162 -3.03 13.18 0.15
C LEU A 162 -3.11 14.50 0.91
N LEU A 163 -1.96 15.11 1.23
CA LEU A 163 -1.93 16.44 1.83
C LEU A 163 -2.34 17.50 0.81
N ARG A 164 -3.21 18.41 1.26
CA ARG A 164 -3.73 19.52 0.44
C ARG A 164 -2.85 20.74 0.61
N LEU A 165 -1.76 20.75 -0.15
CA LEU A 165 -0.70 21.74 -0.02
C LEU A 165 -0.95 23.03 -0.83
N SER A 166 -2.08 23.12 -1.52
CA SER A 166 -2.37 24.16 -2.50
C SER A 166 -3.80 24.70 -2.40
N HIS A 167 -3.99 25.95 -2.78
CA HIS A 167 -5.31 26.59 -2.85
C HIS A 167 -5.44 27.58 -4.01
N VAL A 168 -6.69 27.94 -4.33
CA VAL A 168 -7.04 29.11 -5.15
C VAL A 168 -8.06 29.91 -4.36
N ALA A 169 -7.76 31.18 -4.04
CA ALA A 169 -8.62 32.03 -3.20
C ALA A 169 -9.06 31.34 -1.88
N ARG A 170 -8.09 30.74 -1.16
CA ARG A 170 -8.30 29.92 0.05
C ARG A 170 -9.30 28.76 -0.08
N LYS A 171 -9.65 28.36 -1.31
CA LYS A 171 -10.50 27.22 -1.60
C LYS A 171 -9.71 26.09 -2.25
N ARG A 172 -10.21 24.88 -2.09
CA ARG A 172 -9.69 23.68 -2.75
C ARG A 172 -9.91 23.83 -4.26
N SER A 173 -8.90 23.48 -5.05
CA SER A 173 -8.95 23.62 -6.50
C SER A 173 -8.08 22.57 -7.19
N GLN A 174 -8.38 22.29 -8.45
CA GLN A 174 -7.57 21.46 -9.36
C GLN A 174 -6.93 22.29 -10.49
N ALA A 175 -6.97 23.63 -10.37
CA ALA A 175 -6.37 24.52 -11.36
C ALA A 175 -4.88 24.20 -11.57
N SER A 176 -4.39 24.41 -12.79
CA SER A 176 -3.00 24.15 -13.17
C SER A 176 -2.00 25.08 -12.47
N ILE A 177 -2.44 26.23 -11.98
CA ILE A 177 -1.66 27.18 -11.19
C ILE A 177 -2.38 27.41 -9.87
N GLN A 178 -1.66 27.22 -8.77
CA GLN A 178 -2.21 27.30 -7.42
C GLN A 178 -1.23 28.01 -6.49
N PHE A 179 -1.73 28.46 -5.36
CA PHE A 179 -0.92 29.07 -4.30
C PHE A 179 -0.47 28.00 -3.31
N CYS A 180 0.79 28.10 -2.86
CA CYS A 180 1.33 27.29 -1.76
C CYS A 180 0.72 27.74 -0.44
N ILE A 181 0.22 26.79 0.37
CA ILE A 181 -0.37 27.10 1.68
C ILE A 181 0.64 27.71 2.68
N PHE A 182 1.94 27.48 2.48
CA PHE A 182 2.99 27.94 3.38
C PHE A 182 3.51 29.33 3.01
N CYS A 183 4.07 29.49 1.81
CA CYS A 183 4.70 30.74 1.38
C CYS A 183 3.76 31.69 0.62
N GLN A 184 2.53 31.26 0.31
CA GLN A 184 1.55 32.06 -0.43
C GLN A 184 2.04 32.51 -1.83
N CYS A 185 3.04 31.85 -2.41
CA CYS A 185 3.49 32.08 -3.78
C CYS A 185 2.80 31.13 -4.77
N ARG A 186 2.77 31.50 -6.06
CA ARG A 186 2.10 30.75 -7.15
C ARG A 186 3.02 29.72 -7.79
N PHE A 187 2.54 28.51 -7.99
CA PHE A 187 3.27 27.43 -8.66
C PHE A 187 2.37 26.56 -9.53
N ARG A 188 2.96 25.94 -10.57
CA ARG A 188 2.31 24.89 -11.36
C ARG A 188 2.28 23.54 -10.65
N ASN A 189 3.33 23.26 -9.86
CA ASN A 189 3.44 22.03 -9.06
C ASN A 189 3.76 22.41 -7.61
N VAL A 190 2.71 22.79 -6.87
CA VAL A 190 2.84 23.21 -5.48
C VAL A 190 3.39 22.08 -4.60
N TYR A 191 3.05 20.82 -4.88
CA TYR A 191 3.59 19.70 -4.12
C TYR A 191 5.12 19.62 -4.22
N LYS A 192 5.66 19.64 -5.46
CA LYS A 192 7.10 19.62 -5.70
C LYS A 192 7.77 20.83 -5.04
N HIS A 193 7.13 22.00 -5.13
CA HIS A 193 7.61 23.19 -4.43
C HIS A 193 7.69 22.97 -2.92
N VAL A 194 6.64 22.50 -2.24
CA VAL A 194 6.65 22.27 -0.79
C VAL A 194 7.75 21.28 -0.38
N VAL A 195 7.87 20.18 -1.13
CA VAL A 195 8.82 19.11 -0.81
C VAL A 195 10.27 19.54 -1.02
N ARG A 196 10.56 20.34 -2.07
CA ARG A 196 11.93 20.60 -2.51
C ARG A 196 12.38 22.05 -2.34
N ASP A 197 11.51 23.01 -2.63
CA ASP A 197 11.89 24.39 -2.91
C ASP A 197 11.32 25.41 -1.91
N CYS A 198 10.38 25.00 -1.05
CA CYS A 198 9.65 25.95 -0.22
C CYS A 198 10.55 26.52 0.88
N PRO A 199 10.70 27.86 0.99
CA PRO A 199 11.61 28.48 1.96
C PRO A 199 11.17 28.20 3.41
N VAL A 200 9.86 28.09 3.65
CA VAL A 200 9.30 27.72 4.97
C VAL A 200 9.75 26.32 5.43
N GLN A 201 10.15 25.47 4.50
CA GLN A 201 10.60 24.10 4.75
C GLN A 201 12.13 23.94 4.65
N ALA A 202 12.89 25.05 4.53
CA ALA A 202 14.33 25.01 4.31
C ALA A 202 15.08 24.32 5.45
N ASP A 203 14.80 24.69 6.70
CA ASP A 203 15.49 24.13 7.88
C ASP A 203 15.30 22.61 7.99
N SER A 204 14.07 22.14 7.77
CA SER A 204 13.76 20.71 7.74
C SER A 204 14.57 19.97 6.67
N ARG A 205 14.77 20.57 5.49
CA ARG A 205 15.58 19.96 4.43
C ARG A 205 17.07 19.95 4.76
N VAL A 206 17.59 20.98 5.42
CA VAL A 206 18.98 21.00 5.92
C VAL A 206 19.21 19.86 6.89
N LEU A 207 18.27 19.60 7.80
CA LEU A 207 18.36 18.45 8.72
C LEU A 207 18.38 17.11 7.98
N ILE A 208 17.57 16.95 6.92
CA ILE A 208 17.57 15.74 6.09
C ILE A 208 18.89 15.59 5.34
N GLN A 209 19.43 16.66 4.77
CA GLN A 209 20.72 16.67 4.07
C GLN A 209 21.87 16.31 5.01
N ASN A 210 21.89 16.85 6.23
CA ASN A 210 22.86 16.51 7.27
C ASN A 210 22.76 15.04 7.71
N ALA A 211 21.61 14.40 7.52
CA ALA A 211 21.42 12.97 7.73
C ALA A 211 21.92 12.10 6.56
N GLY A 212 22.56 12.70 5.55
CA GLY A 212 23.10 12.01 4.39
C GLY A 212 22.05 11.69 3.32
N VAL A 213 20.91 12.37 3.32
CA VAL A 213 19.82 12.12 2.36
C VAL A 213 19.66 13.29 1.39
N ASP A 214 19.66 12.99 0.11
CA ASP A 214 19.47 13.99 -0.93
C ASP A 214 18.01 14.47 -1.03
N CYS A 215 17.82 15.77 -0.85
CA CYS A 215 16.53 16.46 -0.98
C CYS A 215 16.26 17.01 -2.38
N SER A 216 17.21 16.91 -3.32
CA SER A 216 17.07 17.44 -4.69
C SER A 216 15.97 16.73 -5.48
N THR A 217 15.75 15.46 -5.14
CA THR A 217 14.64 14.63 -5.62
C THR A 217 13.64 14.41 -4.50
N CYS A 218 12.39 14.08 -4.81
CA CYS A 218 11.42 13.71 -3.78
C CYS A 218 11.56 12.23 -3.36
N VAL A 219 12.62 11.53 -3.80
CA VAL A 219 12.86 10.10 -3.50
C VAL A 219 13.09 9.88 -2.01
N PHE A 220 13.59 10.89 -1.28
CA PHE A 220 13.74 10.79 0.17
C PHE A 220 12.43 10.49 0.91
N LEU A 221 11.27 10.75 0.30
CA LEU A 221 9.97 10.38 0.89
C LEU A 221 9.79 8.86 1.01
N ALA A 222 10.55 8.06 0.26
CA ALA A 222 10.59 6.61 0.33
C ALA A 222 11.66 6.06 1.30
N THR A 223 12.20 6.91 2.19
CA THR A 223 13.19 6.49 3.19
C THR A 223 12.62 5.36 4.06
N ALA A 224 13.31 4.22 4.08
CA ALA A 224 12.86 3.05 4.82
C ALA A 224 12.93 3.24 6.35
N PRO A 225 12.04 2.61 7.14
CA PRO A 225 12.06 2.62 8.60
C PRO A 225 13.38 2.21 9.26
N SER A 226 14.18 1.37 8.58
CA SER A 226 15.49 0.92 9.04
C SER A 226 16.60 1.96 8.84
N SER A 227 16.36 3.02 8.05
CA SER A 227 17.34 4.08 7.82
C SER A 227 17.53 4.96 9.05
N SER A 228 18.77 5.35 9.33
CA SER A 228 19.09 6.33 10.39
C SER A 228 18.41 7.68 10.15
N ALA A 229 18.18 8.06 8.89
CA ALA A 229 17.52 9.30 8.51
C ALA A 229 15.99 9.25 8.65
N PHE A 230 15.39 8.06 8.88
CA PHE A 230 13.94 7.89 8.86
C PHE A 230 13.21 8.82 9.82
N ARG A 231 13.72 8.99 11.05
CA ARG A 231 13.10 9.86 12.06
C ARG A 231 13.09 11.32 11.62
N ILE A 232 14.11 11.76 10.91
CA ILE A 232 14.26 13.15 10.43
C ILE A 232 13.29 13.38 9.28
N VAL A 233 13.21 12.45 8.32
CA VAL A 233 12.24 12.49 7.20
C VAL A 233 10.80 12.47 7.71
N VAL A 234 10.52 11.64 8.71
CA VAL A 234 9.22 11.60 9.39
C VAL A 234 8.90 12.94 10.06
N GLY A 235 9.88 13.56 10.74
CA GLY A 235 9.72 14.90 11.33
C GLY A 235 9.32 15.96 10.31
N PHE A 236 9.96 15.95 9.13
CA PHE A 236 9.57 16.81 8.02
C PHE A 236 8.12 16.58 7.58
N ALA A 237 7.70 15.32 7.39
CA ALA A 237 6.33 15.02 6.99
C ALA A 237 5.30 15.48 8.04
N VAL A 238 5.62 15.37 9.33
CA VAL A 238 4.78 15.89 10.43
C VAL A 238 4.66 17.41 10.37
N ALA A 239 5.75 18.12 10.10
CA ALA A 239 5.73 19.58 9.97
C ALA A 239 4.82 20.02 8.80
N VAL A 240 4.95 19.37 7.64
CA VAL A 240 4.10 19.64 6.48
C VAL A 240 2.64 19.31 6.77
N GLY A 241 2.36 18.13 7.34
CA GLY A 241 0.99 17.72 7.69
C GLY A 241 0.33 18.62 8.74
N SER A 242 1.11 19.14 9.68
CA SER A 242 0.59 20.07 10.70
C SER A 242 0.26 21.43 10.11
N GLY A 243 1.13 21.98 9.24
CA GLY A 243 0.82 23.23 8.55
C GLY A 243 -0.36 23.11 7.58
N GLU A 244 -0.55 21.96 6.94
CA GLU A 244 -1.77 21.67 6.15
C GLU A 244 -3.04 21.77 7.00
N ARG A 245 -3.06 21.08 8.15
CA ARG A 245 -4.19 21.17 9.08
C ARG A 245 -4.43 22.62 9.52
N SER A 246 -3.40 23.30 10.01
CA SER A 246 -3.52 24.68 10.49
C SER A 246 -4.09 25.63 9.45
N PHE A 247 -3.65 25.54 8.19
CA PHE A 247 -4.17 26.37 7.11
C PHE A 247 -5.66 26.13 6.86
N TRP A 248 -6.08 24.87 6.77
CA TRP A 248 -7.47 24.53 6.43
C TRP A 248 -8.43 24.71 7.62
N THR A 249 -7.98 24.59 8.86
CA THR A 249 -8.81 24.90 10.03
C THR A 249 -8.98 26.41 10.22
N ALA A 250 -7.93 27.21 9.97
CA ALA A 250 -7.98 28.67 10.15
C ALA A 250 -8.88 29.40 9.14
N GLY A 251 -9.20 28.77 8.00
CA GLY A 251 -10.09 29.33 6.96
C GLY A 251 -11.56 28.90 7.07
N SER A 252 -11.96 28.26 8.17
CA SER A 252 -13.32 27.75 8.40
C SER A 252 -14.22 28.72 9.20
N GLY A 253 -13.74 29.92 9.52
CA GLY A 253 -14.48 30.98 10.19
C GLY A 253 -14.95 32.07 9.23
#